data_AF-A0A2V6GLT4-F1
#
_entry.id   AF-A0A2V6GLT4-F1
#
_cell.length_a   1.000
_cell.length_b   1.000
_cell.length_c   1.000
_cell.angle_alpha   90.00
_cell.angle_beta   90.00
_cell.angle_gamma   90.00
#
_symmetry.space_group_name_H-M   'P 1'
#
loop_
_entity.id
_entity.type
_entity.pdbx_description
1 polymer ?
#
loop_
_entity_poly.entity_id
_entity_poly.type
_entity_poly.pdbx_seq_one_letter_code
_entity_poly.pdbx_strand_id
1 'polypeptide(L)' 'KGFAFVQMQTIDEAKRAVAELHDKEFLGRKLVVSGAKSSEHHARS' A
#
# COMPACT_ATOMS: atom_id res chain seq x y z
N LYS A 1 -13.11 -9.70 -1.04
CA LYS A 1 -12.15 -10.04 0.03
C LYS A 1 -10.77 -10.15 -0.59
N GLY A 2 -9.95 -9.11 -0.48
CA GLY A 2 -8.64 -9.07 -1.14
C GLY A 2 -7.97 -7.74 -0.86
N PHE A 3 -7.29 -7.66 0.27
CA PHE A 3 -6.39 -6.57 0.61
C PHE A 3 -5.03 -7.20 0.92
N ALA A 4 -3.97 -6.48 0.58
CA ALA A 4 -2.61 -6.88 0.85
C ALA A 4 -1.84 -5.67 1.36
N PHE A 5 -0.88 -5.90 2.25
CA PHE A 5 0.04 -4.89 2.73
C PHE A 5 1.41 -5.18 2.12
N VAL A 6 2.03 -4.14 1.56
CA VAL A 6 3.39 -4.22 1.01
C VAL A 6 4.23 -3.21 1.75
N GLN A 7 5.31 -3.69 2.38
CA GLN A 7 6.30 -2.84 3.01
C GLN A 7 7.34 -2.46 1.97
N MET A 8 7.49 -1.16 1.71
CA MET A 8 8.60 -0.64 0.91
C MET A 8 9.78 -0.29 1.81
N GLN A 9 11.00 -0.33 1.27
CA GLN A 9 12.20 0.03 2.03
C GLN A 9 12.20 1.51 2.42
N THR A 10 11.74 2.39 1.52
CA THR A 10 11.69 3.83 1.78
C THR A 10 10.29 4.41 1.63
N ILE A 11 10.06 5.53 2.32
CA ILE A 11 8.81 6.29 2.24
C ILE A 11 8.63 6.87 0.82
N ASP A 12 9.72 7.26 0.16
CA ASP A 12 9.66 7.83 -1.19
C ASP A 12 9.17 6.79 -2.21
N GLU A 13 9.69 5.56 -2.15
CA GLU A 13 9.21 4.45 -2.97
C GLU A 13 7.73 4.15 -2.71
N ALA A 14 7.30 4.15 -1.43
CA ALA A 14 5.89 3.97 -1.09
C ALA A 14 5.00 5.06 -1.71
N LYS A 15 5.44 6.32 -1.67
CA LYS A 15 4.69 7.44 -2.27
C LYS A 15 4.61 7.32 -3.79
N ARG A 16 5.71 6.97 -4.45
CA ARG A 16 5.73 6.74 -5.91
C ARG A 16 4.80 5.60 -6.29
N ALA A 17 4.87 4.47 -5.58
CA ALA A 17 4.00 3.33 -5.82
C ALA A 17 2.51 3.68 -5.64
N VAL A 18 2.16 4.47 -4.62
CA VAL A 18 0.78 4.98 -4.47
C VAL A 18 0.40 5.86 -5.65
N ALA A 19 1.22 6.86 -6.01
CA ALA A 19 0.92 7.78 -7.10
C ALA A 19 0.78 7.06 -8.46
N GLU A 20 1.59 6.03 -8.69
CA GLU A 20 1.58 5.30 -9.95
C GLU A 20 0.54 4.18 -10.00
N LEU A 21 0.18 3.54 -8.90
CA LEU A 21 -0.70 2.36 -8.90
C LEU A 21 -2.12 2.66 -8.41
N HIS A 22 -2.33 3.77 -7.71
CA HIS A 22 -3.66 4.19 -7.29
C HIS A 22 -4.54 4.53 -8.50
N ASP A 23 -5.77 4.03 -8.50
CA ASP A 23 -6.78 4.17 -9.56
C ASP A 23 -6.42 3.52 -10.90
N LYS A 24 -5.31 2.78 -10.99
CA LYS A 24 -5.02 1.97 -12.17
C LYS A 24 -5.96 0.77 -12.27
N GLU A 25 -6.38 0.48 -13.49
CA GLU A 25 -7.11 -0.75 -13.79
C GLU A 25 -6.12 -1.92 -13.89
N PHE A 26 -6.31 -2.89 -13.01
CA PHE A 26 -5.52 -4.11 -12.98
C PHE A 26 -6.46 -5.32 -13.07
N LEU A 27 -6.29 -6.12 -14.12
CA LEU A 27 -7.13 -7.31 -14.38
C LEU A 27 -8.64 -6.99 -14.38
N GLY A 28 -9.02 -5.83 -14.93
CA GLY A 28 -10.42 -5.35 -14.98
C GLY A 28 -10.98 -4.88 -13.64
N ARG A 29 -10.13 -4.58 -12.65
CA ARG A 29 -10.53 -4.01 -11.36
C ARG A 29 -9.69 -2.78 -11.04
N LYS A 30 -10.32 -1.72 -10.54
CA LYS A 30 -9.60 -0.56 -10.03
C LYS A 30 -8.82 -0.92 -8.77
N LEU A 31 -7.52 -0.67 -8.81
CA LEU A 31 -6.61 -0.94 -7.70
C LEU A 31 -6.55 0.29 -6.80
N VAL A 32 -6.91 0.11 -5.53
CA VAL A 32 -6.87 1.18 -4.53
C VAL A 32 -5.61 0.99 -3.70
N VAL A 33 -4.57 1.75 -4.01
CA VAL A 33 -3.32 1.79 -3.23
C VAL A 33 -3.34 3.04 -2.37
N SER A 34 -3.14 2.89 -1.07
CA SER A 34 -3.11 4.01 -0.13
C SER A 34 -1.87 3.90 0.75
N GLY A 35 -1.29 5.03 1.14
CA GLY A 35 -0.24 5.04 2.15
C GLY A 35 -0.79 4.58 3.49
N ALA A 36 -0.29 3.46 4.00
CA ALA A 36 -0.56 3.04 5.37
C ALA A 36 0.53 3.62 6.28
N LYS A 37 0.12 4.28 7.36
CA LYS A 37 1.05 4.55 8.46
C LYS A 37 1.22 3.22 9.19
N SER A 38 2.46 2.74 9.34
CA SER A 38 2.76 1.68 10.28
C SER A 38 2.41 2.21 11.67
N SER A 39 1.17 2.01 12.12
CA SER A 39 0.91 1.96 13.55
C SER A 39 1.69 0.74 14.01
N GLU A 40 2.79 0.96 14.72
CA GLU A 40 3.37 -0.05 15.58
C GLU A 40 2.23 -0.71 16.38
N HIS A 41 1.74 -1.84 15.89
CA HIS A 41 1.40 -2.94 16.78
C HIS A 41 2.79 -3.29 17.37
N HIS A 42 3.14 -2.96 18.60
CA HIS A 42 2.40 -3.35 19.80
C HIS A 42 1.77 -4.75 19.64
N ALA A 43 2.51 -5.69 19.04
CA ALA A 43 2.38 -7.13 19.22
C ALA A 43 3.81 -7.69 19.12
N ARG A 44 4.53 -7.98 20.20
CA ARG A 44 4.15 -8.51 21.50
C ARG A 44 5.06 -7.92 22.60
N SER A 45 4.47 -7.48 23.70
CA SER A 45 5.02 -7.72 25.04
C SER A 45 4.92 -9.20 25.38
#